data_AF-A0A2A3XXL0-F1
#
_entry.id   AF-A0A2A3XXL0-F1
#
_cell.length_a   1.000
_cell.length_b   1.000
_cell.length_c   1.000
_cell.angle_alpha   90.00
_cell.angle_beta   90.00
_cell.angle_gamma   90.00
#
_symmetry.space_group_name_H-M   'P 1'
#
loop_
_entity.id
_entity.type
_entity.pdbx_description
1 polymer ?
#
loop_
_entity_poly.entity_id
_entity_poly.type
_entity_poly.pdbx_seq_one_letter_code
_entity_poly.pdbx_strand_id
1 'polypeptide(L)'
;MTRIRRAVYGLSVGTLAALLTGCAIDSLIWGNDGAQVIQTTEQFVSDMASGETPDTVCEDSVADLGSPSDWSGRSAGEPEEFFAGHWVDQAALDPQWSINLEGLPEGAVPGTDYPGDVFYRETDDGLCVIDVSWSTLFAVN
;
A
#
# COMPACT_ATOMS: atom_id res chain seq x y z
N MET A 1 -29.65 -40.09 49.61
CA MET A 1 -29.44 -40.34 48.17
C MET A 1 -28.57 -39.24 47.60
N THR A 2 -27.34 -39.60 47.24
CA THR A 2 -26.25 -38.72 46.81
C THR A 2 -26.47 -38.21 45.39
N ARG A 3 -26.25 -36.91 45.12
CA ARG A 3 -26.02 -36.42 43.75
C ARG A 3 -24.74 -35.58 43.73
N ILE A 4 -23.65 -36.25 43.36
CA ILE A 4 -22.37 -35.66 42.99
C ILE A 4 -22.60 -34.87 41.70
N ARG A 5 -22.52 -33.53 41.77
CA ARG A 5 -22.49 -32.69 40.56
C ARG A 5 -21.05 -32.69 40.04
N ARG A 6 -20.80 -33.40 38.95
CA ARG A 6 -19.55 -33.30 38.17
C ARG A 6 -19.49 -31.91 37.55
N ALA A 7 -18.55 -31.08 38.00
CA ALA A 7 -18.13 -29.89 37.27
C ALA A 7 -17.26 -30.37 36.11
N VAL A 8 -17.78 -30.31 34.89
CA VAL A 8 -16.99 -30.45 33.67
C VAL A 8 -16.40 -29.06 33.41
N TYR A 9 -15.10 -28.91 33.69
CA TYR A 9 -14.33 -27.76 33.25
C TYR A 9 -14.28 -27.78 31.72
N GLY A 10 -15.01 -26.85 31.09
CA GLY A 10 -14.85 -26.58 29.67
C GLY A 10 -13.49 -25.94 29.45
N LEU A 11 -12.52 -26.72 28.96
CA LEU A 11 -11.36 -26.14 28.29
C LEU A 11 -11.81 -25.70 26.90
N SER A 12 -12.24 -24.44 26.80
CA SER A 12 -12.34 -23.73 25.53
C SER A 12 -10.92 -23.53 25.01
N VAL A 13 -10.40 -24.47 24.21
CA VAL A 13 -9.22 -24.23 23.38
C VAL A 13 -9.68 -23.31 22.25
N GLY A 14 -9.71 -22.01 22.54
CA GLY A 14 -9.92 -20.97 21.54
C GLY A 14 -8.70 -20.93 20.63
N THR A 15 -8.87 -21.41 19.41
CA THR A 15 -7.87 -21.35 18.34
C THR A 15 -7.51 -19.89 18.08
N LEU A 16 -6.33 -19.48 18.54
CA LEU A 16 -5.74 -18.16 18.32
C LEU A 16 -5.21 -18.07 16.87
N ALA A 17 -6.10 -18.14 15.88
CA ALA A 17 -5.74 -18.18 14.46
C ALA A 17 -6.07 -16.88 13.71
N ALA A 18 -6.46 -15.81 14.41
CA ALA A 18 -6.99 -14.58 13.82
C ALA A 18 -5.99 -13.41 13.71
N LEU A 19 -4.68 -13.64 13.84
CA LEU A 19 -3.66 -12.56 13.85
C LEU A 19 -2.67 -12.60 12.67
N LEU A 20 -2.94 -13.40 11.63
CA LEU A 20 -2.07 -13.51 10.44
C LEU A 20 -2.74 -12.97 9.18
N THR A 21 -3.57 -11.93 9.30
CA THR A 21 -3.94 -11.11 8.14
C THR A 21 -2.83 -10.08 7.93
N GLY A 22 -2.39 -9.85 6.68
CA GLY A 22 -1.25 -8.97 6.34
C GLY A 22 -1.26 -7.64 7.09
N CYS A 23 -2.43 -7.01 7.21
CA CYS A 23 -2.62 -5.77 7.95
C CYS A 23 -2.12 -5.81 9.41
N ALA A 24 -2.22 -6.94 10.11
CA ALA A 24 -1.77 -7.05 11.51
C ALA A 24 -0.23 -7.10 11.62
N ILE A 25 0.45 -7.62 10.58
CA ILE A 25 1.91 -7.61 10.49
C ILE A 25 2.39 -6.21 10.10
N ASP A 26 1.73 -5.57 9.13
CA ASP A 26 2.09 -4.23 8.69
C ASP A 26 1.97 -3.22 9.82
N SER A 27 0.88 -3.26 10.61
CA SER A 27 0.74 -2.39 11.78
C SER A 27 1.81 -2.61 12.86
N LEU A 28 2.34 -3.83 12.97
CA LEU A 28 3.41 -4.14 13.91
C LEU A 28 4.76 -3.57 13.46
N ILE A 29 5.03 -3.57 12.15
CA ILE A 29 6.31 -3.12 11.58
C ILE A 29 6.31 -1.61 11.37
N TRP A 30 5.24 -1.07 10.78
CA TRP A 30 5.16 0.30 10.27
C TRP A 30 4.25 1.22 11.11
N GLY A 31 3.66 0.69 12.19
CA GLY A 31 2.63 1.41 12.93
C GLY A 31 1.31 1.47 12.16
N ASN A 32 0.28 2.06 12.78
CA ASN A 32 -1.06 2.13 12.17
C ASN A 32 -1.06 3.00 10.91
N ASP A 33 -0.36 4.12 10.93
CA ASP A 33 -0.38 5.10 9.84
C ASP A 33 0.37 4.54 8.62
N GLY A 34 1.56 3.98 8.81
CA GLY A 34 2.27 3.28 7.73
C GLY A 34 1.50 2.09 7.17
N ALA A 35 0.83 1.30 8.03
CA ALA A 35 -0.05 0.23 7.56
C ALA A 35 -1.25 0.73 6.74
N GLN A 36 -1.78 1.91 7.06
CA GLN A 36 -2.82 2.57 6.27
C GLN A 36 -2.30 2.97 4.89
N VAL A 37 -1.08 3.52 4.80
CA VAL A 37 -0.44 3.86 3.51
C VAL A 37 -0.30 2.60 2.64
N ILE A 38 0.21 1.50 3.20
CA ILE A 38 0.32 0.22 2.49
C ILE A 38 -1.05 -0.24 1.98
N GLN A 39 -2.06 -0.27 2.85
CA GLN A 39 -3.40 -0.73 2.48
C GLN A 39 -4.04 0.13 1.38
N THR A 40 -3.94 1.46 1.49
CA THR A 40 -4.43 2.38 0.48
C THR A 40 -3.70 2.19 -0.85
N THR A 41 -2.39 1.92 -0.81
CA THR A 41 -1.57 1.69 -2.00
C THR A 41 -1.93 0.38 -2.68
N GLU A 42 -2.13 -0.70 -1.95
CA GLU A 42 -2.59 -1.98 -2.51
C GLU A 42 -3.95 -1.85 -3.21
N GLN A 43 -4.89 -1.13 -2.60
CA GLN A 43 -6.18 -0.87 -3.23
C GLN A 43 -6.01 -0.03 -4.50
N PHE A 44 -5.25 1.06 -4.43
CA PHE A 44 -4.97 1.92 -5.57
C PHE A 44 -4.32 1.16 -6.74
N VAL A 45 -3.30 0.33 -6.47
CA VAL A 45 -2.66 -0.52 -7.47
C VAL A 45 -3.67 -1.51 -8.07
N SER A 46 -4.53 -2.13 -7.26
CA SER A 46 -5.56 -3.04 -7.73
C SER A 46 -6.55 -2.36 -8.68
N ASP A 47 -7.03 -1.17 -8.32
CA ASP A 47 -7.98 -0.38 -9.12
C ASP A 47 -7.34 0.06 -10.44
N MET A 48 -6.10 0.55 -10.37
CA MET A 48 -5.34 0.95 -11.55
C MET A 48 -5.08 -0.22 -12.50
N ALA A 49 -4.72 -1.39 -11.96
CA ALA A 49 -4.49 -2.60 -12.75
C ALA A 49 -5.77 -3.16 -13.38
N SER A 50 -6.94 -2.95 -12.78
CA SER A 50 -8.24 -3.34 -13.37
C SER A 50 -8.76 -2.31 -14.39
N GLY A 51 -8.13 -1.13 -14.47
CA GLY A 51 -8.58 0.00 -15.29
C GLY A 51 -9.79 0.72 -14.70
N GLU A 52 -10.03 0.55 -13.40
CA GLU A 52 -10.99 1.34 -12.64
C GLU A 52 -10.44 2.74 -12.37
N THR A 53 -11.32 3.70 -12.12
CA THR A 53 -10.93 5.04 -11.68
C THR A 53 -10.85 5.03 -10.16
N PRO A 54 -9.66 5.18 -9.56
CA PRO A 54 -9.54 5.11 -8.11
C PRO A 54 -10.16 6.35 -7.46
N ASP A 55 -11.02 6.15 -6.47
CA ASP A 55 -11.59 7.22 -5.65
C ASP A 55 -10.52 7.91 -4.77
N THR A 56 -9.33 7.32 -4.68
CA THR A 56 -8.21 7.78 -3.86
C THR A 56 -7.34 8.83 -4.54
N VAL A 57 -7.65 9.31 -5.75
CA VAL A 57 -6.87 10.37 -6.42
C VAL A 57 -7.37 11.76 -6.00
N CYS A 58 -6.48 12.64 -5.55
CA CYS A 58 -6.87 14.00 -5.16
C CYS A 58 -7.40 14.80 -6.37
N GLU A 59 -8.35 15.73 -6.16
CA GLU A 59 -8.89 16.58 -7.23
C GLU A 59 -7.81 17.42 -7.94
N ASP A 60 -6.81 17.86 -7.19
CA ASP A 60 -5.66 18.63 -7.67
C ASP A 60 -4.41 17.78 -7.97
N SER A 61 -4.57 16.45 -8.06
CA SER A 61 -3.48 15.53 -8.37
C SER A 61 -2.82 15.87 -9.70
N VAL A 62 -1.49 15.78 -9.73
CA VAL A 62 -0.68 15.98 -10.95
C VAL A 62 -0.16 14.65 -11.51
N ALA A 63 -0.55 13.53 -10.89
CA ALA A 63 -0.07 12.20 -11.26
C ALA A 63 -0.38 11.86 -12.73
N ASP A 64 0.63 11.38 -13.45
CA ASP A 64 0.40 10.56 -14.64
C ASP A 64 0.12 9.13 -14.20
N LEU A 65 -1.11 8.68 -14.39
CA LEU A 65 -1.57 7.35 -13.98
C LEU A 65 -1.27 6.27 -15.03
N GLY A 66 -0.82 6.64 -16.24
CA GLY A 66 -0.47 5.67 -17.28
C GLY A 66 -1.61 4.73 -17.68
N SER A 67 -1.28 3.47 -17.92
CA SER A 67 -2.20 2.43 -18.38
C SER A 67 -2.27 1.25 -17.39
N PRO A 68 -3.37 0.46 -17.40
CA PRO A 68 -3.52 -0.65 -16.45
C PRO A 68 -2.38 -1.67 -16.46
N SER A 69 -1.74 -1.90 -17.61
CA SER A 69 -0.59 -2.81 -17.72
C SER A 69 0.65 -2.33 -16.96
N ASP A 70 0.79 -1.03 -16.71
CA ASP A 70 1.93 -0.47 -15.97
C ASP A 70 1.81 -0.79 -14.47
N TRP A 71 0.60 -1.07 -13.99
CA TRP A 71 0.27 -1.40 -12.60
C TRP A 71 0.16 -2.91 -12.34
N SER A 72 -0.07 -3.70 -13.39
CA SER A 72 -0.19 -5.16 -13.27
C SER A 72 1.13 -5.78 -12.80
N GLY A 73 1.10 -6.52 -11.69
CA GLY A 73 2.29 -7.11 -11.08
C GLY A 73 3.05 -6.17 -10.13
N ARG A 74 2.54 -4.95 -9.89
CA ARG A 74 3.00 -4.06 -8.83
C ARG A 74 2.32 -4.41 -7.51
N SER A 75 2.94 -4.06 -6.40
CA SER A 75 2.37 -4.10 -5.05
C SER A 75 2.94 -2.97 -4.20
N ALA A 76 2.33 -2.69 -3.05
CA ALA A 76 2.86 -1.73 -2.10
C ALA A 76 4.19 -2.23 -1.51
N GLY A 77 5.15 -1.32 -1.35
CA GLY A 77 6.42 -1.55 -0.69
C GLY A 77 6.46 -0.99 0.72
N GLU A 78 7.50 -0.23 1.01
CA GLU A 78 7.78 0.34 2.32
C GLU A 78 7.26 1.79 2.41
N PRO A 79 6.35 2.10 3.35
CA PRO A 79 5.85 3.45 3.55
C PRO A 79 6.88 4.29 4.29
N GLU A 80 7.03 5.55 3.88
CA GLU A 80 7.90 6.53 4.50
C GLU A 80 7.15 7.86 4.73
N GLU A 81 7.36 8.47 5.89
CA GLU A 81 7.02 9.88 6.07
C GLU A 81 7.80 10.71 5.06
N PHE A 82 7.11 11.64 4.40
CA PHE A 82 7.71 12.37 3.30
C PHE A 82 8.94 13.18 3.75
N PHE A 83 10.04 13.00 3.02
CA PHE A 83 11.26 13.77 3.22
C PHE A 83 11.68 14.49 1.93
N ALA A 84 11.52 15.82 1.92
CA ALA A 84 11.87 16.68 0.79
C ALA A 84 13.34 16.58 0.33
N GLY A 85 14.24 16.06 1.17
CA GLY A 85 15.64 15.84 0.78
C GLY A 85 15.82 14.71 -0.24
N HIS A 86 14.87 13.79 -0.35
CA HIS A 86 14.85 12.72 -1.37
C HIS A 86 14.01 13.11 -2.59
N TRP A 87 12.96 13.91 -2.37
CA TRP A 87 11.92 14.19 -3.36
C TRP A 87 11.70 15.70 -3.53
N VAL A 88 12.70 16.38 -4.06
CA VAL A 88 12.71 17.86 -4.17
C VAL A 88 11.56 18.37 -5.04
N ASP A 89 11.25 17.66 -6.12
CA ASP A 89 10.20 18.07 -7.07
C ASP A 89 8.81 17.91 -6.45
N GLN A 90 8.57 16.82 -5.71
CA GLN A 90 7.29 16.54 -5.04
C GLN A 90 7.04 17.42 -3.82
N ALA A 91 8.07 18.03 -3.23
CA ALA A 91 7.93 18.86 -2.04
C ALA A 91 6.95 20.04 -2.24
N ALA A 92 6.81 20.55 -3.47
CA ALA A 92 5.87 21.62 -3.79
C ALA A 92 4.39 21.18 -3.74
N LEU A 93 4.13 19.88 -3.74
CA LEU A 93 2.78 19.28 -3.72
C LEU A 93 2.25 19.05 -2.30
N ASP A 94 3.10 19.34 -1.29
CA ASP A 94 2.82 19.13 0.14
C ASP A 94 2.40 17.68 0.50
N PRO A 95 3.18 16.65 0.12
CA PRO A 95 2.95 15.27 0.58
C PRO A 95 3.29 15.09 2.05
N GLN A 96 2.57 14.16 2.69
CA GLN A 96 2.87 13.66 4.03
C GLN A 96 3.53 12.28 3.98
N TRP A 97 3.25 11.51 2.92
CA TRP A 97 3.77 10.16 2.75
C TRP A 97 4.27 9.90 1.34
N SER A 98 5.28 9.05 1.23
CA SER A 98 5.70 8.39 0.00
C SER A 98 5.83 6.89 0.24
N ILE A 99 5.59 6.08 -0.77
CA ILE A 99 5.76 4.64 -0.71
C ILE A 99 6.28 4.13 -2.05
N ASN A 100 7.30 3.28 -2.01
CA ASN A 100 7.80 2.63 -3.20
C ASN A 100 6.86 1.50 -3.62
N LEU A 101 6.85 1.19 -4.91
CA LEU A 101 6.12 0.06 -5.49
C LEU A 101 7.08 -1.08 -5.80
N GLU A 102 6.71 -2.27 -5.34
CA GLU A 102 7.48 -3.50 -5.50
C GLU A 102 7.08 -4.28 -6.74
N GLY A 103 7.96 -5.20 -7.17
CA GLY A 103 7.79 -6.02 -8.37
C GLY A 103 8.24 -5.32 -9.66
N LEU A 104 7.69 -5.73 -10.79
CA LEU A 104 7.79 -5.05 -12.09
C LEU A 104 6.50 -5.29 -12.87
N PRO A 105 6.15 -4.43 -13.83
CA PRO A 105 5.03 -4.70 -14.73
C PRO A 105 5.18 -6.08 -15.40
N GLU A 106 4.08 -6.79 -15.59
CA GLU A 106 4.12 -8.08 -16.27
C GLU A 106 4.72 -7.97 -17.67
N GLY A 107 5.78 -8.74 -17.92
CA GLY A 107 6.49 -8.72 -19.21
C GLY A 107 7.43 -7.53 -19.41
N ALA A 108 7.75 -6.76 -18.36
CA ALA A 108 8.71 -5.67 -18.44
C ALA A 108 10.07 -6.13 -19.02
N VAL A 109 10.62 -5.29 -19.89
CA VAL A 109 11.94 -5.47 -20.52
C VAL A 109 12.77 -4.19 -20.34
N PRO A 110 14.10 -4.22 -20.51
CA PRO A 110 14.89 -3.00 -20.45
C PRO A 110 14.34 -1.92 -21.38
N GLY A 111 14.18 -0.70 -20.84
CA GLY A 111 13.53 0.44 -21.49
C GLY A 111 12.04 0.60 -21.18
N THR A 112 11.41 -0.34 -20.47
CA THR A 112 10.04 -0.19 -19.96
C THR A 112 10.01 0.87 -18.86
N ASP A 113 9.15 1.87 -19.01
CA ASP A 113 8.80 2.80 -17.93
C ASP A 113 7.74 2.17 -17.02
N TYR A 114 7.83 2.43 -15.72
CA TYR A 114 6.92 1.87 -14.72
C TYR A 114 6.75 2.81 -13.51
N PRO A 115 5.60 2.77 -12.82
CA PRO A 115 5.40 3.56 -11.62
C PRO A 115 6.31 3.04 -10.50
N GLY A 116 7.18 3.91 -9.99
CA GLY A 116 8.17 3.61 -8.97
C GLY A 116 7.70 3.92 -7.56
N ASP A 117 7.17 5.13 -7.35
CA ASP A 117 6.75 5.62 -6.04
C ASP A 117 5.43 6.37 -6.13
N VAL A 118 4.60 6.26 -5.10
CA VAL A 118 3.32 6.99 -4.98
C VAL A 118 3.39 7.96 -3.81
N PHE A 119 2.88 9.18 -4.03
CA PHE A 119 2.89 10.25 -3.03
C PHE A 119 1.47 10.55 -2.57
N TYR A 120 1.32 10.73 -1.26
CA TYR A 120 0.03 10.94 -0.63
C TYR A 120 -0.04 12.24 0.16
N ARG A 121 -1.21 12.86 0.09
CA ARG A 121 -1.66 13.89 1.03
C ARG A 121 -2.68 13.30 2.00
N GLU A 122 -2.60 13.72 3.25
CA GLU A 122 -3.65 13.42 4.24
C GLU A 122 -4.85 14.37 4.06
N THR A 123 -6.04 13.82 4.20
CA THR A 123 -7.32 14.52 4.13
C THR A 123 -8.22 14.07 5.27
N ASP A 124 -9.35 14.75 5.47
CA ASP A 124 -10.35 14.35 6.46
C ASP A 124 -10.94 12.95 6.20
N ASP A 125 -10.92 12.49 4.94
CA ASP A 125 -11.44 11.20 4.50
C ASP A 125 -10.35 10.10 4.40
N GLY A 126 -9.09 10.43 4.71
CA GLY A 126 -7.94 9.52 4.62
C GLY A 126 -6.86 10.01 3.66
N LEU A 127 -6.14 9.10 3.02
CA LEU A 127 -5.05 9.42 2.11
C LEU A 127 -5.56 9.58 0.67
N CYS A 128 -5.07 10.59 -0.05
CA CYS A 128 -5.27 10.70 -1.50
C CYS A 128 -3.95 10.87 -2.27
N VAL A 129 -3.88 10.30 -3.47
CA VAL A 129 -2.73 10.29 -4.37
C VAL A 129 -2.58 11.66 -5.02
N ILE A 130 -1.43 12.31 -4.82
CA ILE A 130 -1.10 13.61 -5.41
C ILE A 130 -0.16 13.53 -6.61
N ASP A 131 0.71 12.52 -6.65
CA ASP A 131 1.69 12.31 -7.71
C ASP A 131 2.15 10.84 -7.76
N VAL A 132 2.72 10.45 -8.90
CA VAL A 132 3.38 9.16 -9.11
C VAL A 132 4.73 9.43 -9.78
N SER A 133 5.82 9.00 -9.14
CA SER A 133 7.14 9.06 -9.74
C SER A 133 7.37 7.84 -10.62
N TRP A 134 7.78 8.07 -11.86
CA TRP A 134 8.05 7.02 -12.85
C TRP A 134 9.54 6.71 -12.95
N SER A 135 9.85 5.43 -13.14
CA SER A 135 11.20 4.91 -13.35
C SER A 135 11.30 4.17 -14.67
N THR A 136 12.50 4.09 -15.24
CA THR A 136 12.78 3.27 -16.42
C THR A 136 13.60 2.05 -16.01
N LEU A 137 13.21 0.86 -16.48
CA LEU A 137 13.95 -0.37 -16.23
C LEU A 137 15.24 -0.37 -17.06
N PHE A 138 16.40 -0.40 -16.39
CA PHE A 138 17.69 -0.47 -17.05
C PHE A 138 18.26 -1.89 -17.06
N ALA A 139 18.96 -2.25 -18.14
CA ALA A 139 19.73 -3.49 -18.17
C ALA A 139 20.93 -3.40 -17.23
N VAL A 140 21.14 -4.44 -16.43
CA VAL A 140 22.36 -4.56 -15.61
C VAL A 140 23.42 -5.27 -16.46
N ASN A 141 24.52 -4.57 -16.74
CA ASN A 141 25.66 -5.11 -17.50
C ASN A 141 26.57 -5.99 -16.64
#